data_AF-A0A8B7WGV3-F1
#
_entry.id   AF-A0A8B7WGV3-F1
#
_cell.length_a   1.000
_cell.length_b   1.000
_cell.length_c   1.000
_cell.angle_alpha   90.00
_cell.angle_beta   90.00
_cell.angle_gamma   90.00
#
_symmetry.space_group_name_H-M   'P 1'
#
loop_
_entity.id
_entity.type
_entity.pdbx_description
1 polymer ?
#
loop_
_entity_poly.entity_id
_entity_poly.type
_entity_poly.pdbx_seq_one_letter_code
_entity_poly.pdbx_strand_id
1 'polypeptide(L)'
;MVLIRPCLTFLSQVCASQQLAVYGRQGHGKRDSAGPLRTQKMIEAIPKDNSVLSERRRELHKEVEVAKRNLAQQKILSEGESKLVEQQLAEESKLLKEQENMRELVFNLVRMTQIKSDEREQKSKDFLKAQQKHNNIVKEIKAKDLEIRIYRKKKREIHRRLREFAKLYDTIRNERNKFVNLLHKSHQKVNEIRERYKMSLNELEILRNSAVIQERKLQNSMLKHANNITIRESMQNDVCKIMSKLQEMKEKKEAHLSSMDRLANTITMIEEEMVQLRKKYERAVQRRNECGVQLIEREEEVCIFYEKINIQEKMKLNGEIEIHTLEDKIRFLKLKIAEKQRQICVTRKLVPTKAALDADLAVLQIQFSQCTDRVKDLEKQFINPEGSRARLLPGKDLTEEEMIKKLDELDMQLARKEEKLLEKDFIYEQVSRLTDRLSSKTEACKQDTLILAKKMNGYQKRIKNATEKMMAVVAELSMKQALTIELQKEVREKEEFIFSCHSRMEKGLPLNKEIESEWLKVLRDEEMYARAIAETSRASSEANSRLLPSGVCTTAEQRPNAYIPEADTTLPLPKPYGALAPFKPSEPGANMRHIRKPVIKPIEI
;
A
#
# COMPACT_ATOMS: atom_id res chain seq x y z
N MET A 1 -9.97 53.12 -26.01
CA MET A 1 -10.00 54.44 -26.69
C MET A 1 -11.38 55.05 -26.47
N VAL A 2 -11.48 56.28 -25.96
CA VAL A 2 -12.75 57.03 -25.82
C VAL A 2 -12.48 58.49 -26.22
N LEU A 3 -12.92 58.87 -27.42
CA LEU A 3 -12.85 60.20 -28.06
C LEU A 3 -13.93 60.21 -29.18
N ILE A 4 -14.62 61.29 -29.60
CA ILE A 4 -14.56 62.73 -29.23
C ILE A 4 -15.85 63.48 -29.68
N ARG A 5 -16.30 64.51 -28.94
CA ARG A 5 -17.20 65.65 -29.35
C ARG A 5 -18.62 65.34 -29.88
N PRO A 6 -19.53 66.33 -30.16
CA PRO A 6 -19.50 67.82 -30.10
C PRO A 6 -19.45 68.40 -28.66
N CYS A 7 -18.89 69.58 -28.33
CA CYS A 7 -19.07 70.97 -28.83
C CYS A 7 -20.50 71.50 -28.60
N LEU A 8 -20.80 72.33 -27.59
CA LEU A 8 -20.39 73.74 -27.35
C LEU A 8 -20.80 74.73 -28.45
N THR A 9 -21.90 75.46 -28.22
CA THR A 9 -22.12 76.93 -28.34
C THR A 9 -23.61 77.24 -28.12
N PHE A 10 -24.06 78.47 -27.82
CA PHE A 10 -23.68 79.38 -26.73
C PHE A 10 -24.82 80.44 -26.55
N LEU A 11 -25.02 81.01 -25.34
CA LEU A 11 -25.93 82.15 -25.01
C LEU A 11 -27.36 82.13 -25.61
N SER A 12 -28.41 81.88 -24.83
CA SER A 12 -29.02 82.87 -23.91
C SER A 12 -29.57 84.13 -24.60
N GLN A 13 -30.85 84.09 -24.98
CA GLN A 13 -31.62 85.26 -25.41
C GLN A 13 -32.90 85.40 -24.58
N VAL A 14 -32.75 85.90 -23.35
CA VAL A 14 -33.87 86.23 -22.44
C VAL A 14 -34.00 87.75 -22.37
N CYS A 15 -34.86 88.32 -23.21
CA CYS A 15 -35.11 89.76 -23.23
C CYS A 15 -35.76 90.21 -21.92
N ALA A 16 -35.10 91.11 -21.20
CA ALA A 16 -35.66 91.75 -20.03
C ALA A 16 -36.54 92.94 -20.42
N SER A 17 -37.76 92.96 -19.87
CA SER A 17 -38.47 94.17 -19.44
C SER A 17 -39.06 95.18 -20.44
N GLN A 18 -40.16 95.79 -19.98
CA GLN A 18 -40.63 97.15 -20.29
C GLN A 18 -41.22 97.49 -21.69
N GLN A 19 -42.55 97.32 -21.75
CA GLN A 19 -43.50 98.37 -22.12
C GLN A 19 -43.40 99.01 -23.53
N LEU A 20 -43.91 98.29 -24.54
CA LEU A 20 -44.57 98.94 -25.68
C LEU A 20 -46.08 99.10 -25.40
N ALA A 21 -46.54 100.35 -25.28
CA ALA A 21 -47.94 100.73 -25.17
C ALA A 21 -48.36 101.62 -26.36
N VAL A 22 -48.29 101.05 -27.58
CA VAL A 22 -48.82 101.71 -28.77
C VAL A 22 -50.35 101.65 -28.75
N TYR A 23 -51.00 102.81 -28.75
CA TYR A 23 -52.23 103.04 -29.51
C TYR A 23 -52.45 104.53 -29.73
N GLY A 24 -52.48 104.97 -30.98
CA GLY A 24 -52.75 106.36 -31.34
C GLY A 24 -54.25 106.68 -31.37
N ARG A 25 -54.55 107.98 -31.45
CA ARG A 25 -55.80 108.50 -32.02
C ARG A 25 -55.48 109.63 -32.99
N GLN A 26 -55.62 109.34 -34.29
CA GLN A 26 -55.92 110.37 -35.28
C GLN A 26 -57.37 110.85 -35.11
N GLY A 27 -57.74 111.89 -35.84
CA GLY A 27 -59.10 112.00 -36.38
C GLY A 27 -60.01 113.04 -35.73
N HIS A 28 -60.08 114.19 -36.41
CA HIS A 28 -61.12 115.22 -36.39
C HIS A 28 -62.56 114.77 -36.03
N GLY A 29 -63.35 115.68 -35.44
CA GLY A 29 -64.81 115.49 -35.31
C GLY A 29 -65.56 116.60 -34.58
N LYS A 30 -65.71 117.77 -35.23
CA LYS A 30 -66.43 118.99 -34.79
C LYS A 30 -67.73 118.80 -33.97
N ARG A 31 -68.11 119.90 -33.28
CA ARG A 31 -69.42 120.24 -32.63
C ARG A 31 -69.61 119.72 -31.20
N ASP A 32 -70.16 120.48 -30.24
CA ASP A 32 -70.59 121.90 -30.27
C ASP A 32 -70.56 122.57 -28.88
N SER A 33 -70.86 123.88 -28.84
CA SER A 33 -71.36 124.67 -27.69
C SER A 33 -70.54 124.73 -26.38
N ALA A 34 -69.38 125.41 -26.42
CA ALA A 34 -68.82 126.08 -25.24
C ALA A 34 -69.42 127.50 -25.08
N GLY A 35 -70.54 127.62 -24.36
CA GLY A 35 -71.19 128.90 -24.03
C GLY A 35 -70.61 129.59 -22.77
N PRO A 36 -70.79 130.91 -22.60
CA PRO A 36 -69.87 131.72 -21.81
C PRO A 36 -70.16 131.78 -20.30
N LEU A 37 -69.08 131.98 -19.53
CA LEU A 37 -69.08 132.37 -18.13
C LEU A 37 -68.28 133.68 -17.99
N ARG A 38 -68.83 134.64 -17.20
CA ARG A 38 -68.31 136.01 -16.90
C ARG A 38 -68.74 137.17 -17.82
N THR A 39 -70.05 137.39 -17.97
CA THR A 39 -70.62 138.71 -18.34
C THR A 39 -71.91 139.03 -17.56
N GLN A 40 -71.86 138.97 -16.22
CA GLN A 40 -72.91 139.55 -15.37
C GLN A 40 -72.37 139.85 -13.96
N LYS A 41 -71.77 141.05 -13.83
CA LYS A 41 -71.41 141.67 -12.55
C LYS A 41 -71.62 143.19 -12.60
N MET A 42 -72.78 143.62 -13.12
CA MET A 42 -73.19 145.03 -13.13
C MET A 42 -74.71 145.27 -13.33
N ILE A 43 -75.57 144.39 -12.78
CA ILE A 43 -77.02 144.67 -12.62
C ILE A 43 -77.47 144.28 -11.19
N GLU A 44 -76.66 144.64 -10.19
CA GLU A 44 -77.02 144.58 -8.76
C GLU A 44 -77.00 146.01 -8.18
N ALA A 45 -77.82 146.88 -8.77
CA ALA A 45 -77.94 148.30 -8.39
C ALA A 45 -79.35 148.85 -8.66
N ILE A 46 -80.39 148.06 -8.34
CA ILE A 46 -81.77 148.57 -8.19
C ILE A 46 -82.10 148.50 -6.70
N PRO A 47 -82.03 149.62 -5.95
CA PRO A 47 -82.38 149.65 -4.54
C PRO A 47 -83.84 149.24 -4.32
N LYS A 48 -84.13 148.58 -3.19
CA LYS A 48 -85.49 148.15 -2.81
C LYS A 48 -86.32 149.24 -2.12
N ASP A 49 -85.97 150.51 -2.34
CA ASP A 49 -86.58 151.68 -1.67
C ASP A 49 -87.94 152.10 -2.26
N ASN A 50 -88.56 151.21 -3.04
CA ASN A 50 -89.88 151.41 -3.63
C ASN A 50 -91.05 151.38 -2.61
N SER A 51 -90.82 150.96 -1.36
CA SER A 51 -91.78 151.21 -0.27
C SER A 51 -91.83 152.72 0.04
N VAL A 52 -90.70 153.31 0.38
CA VAL A 52 -90.56 154.75 0.69
C VAL A 52 -91.02 155.62 -0.47
N LEU A 53 -90.62 155.28 -1.71
CA LEU A 53 -91.06 155.99 -2.93
C LEU A 53 -92.50 155.65 -3.38
N SER A 54 -93.22 154.75 -2.71
CA SER A 54 -94.66 154.50 -2.87
C SER A 54 -95.46 155.19 -1.76
N GLU A 55 -94.96 155.16 -0.53
CA GLU A 55 -95.57 155.81 0.64
C GLU A 55 -95.48 157.32 0.52
N ARG A 56 -94.30 157.88 0.20
CA ARG A 56 -94.15 159.32 -0.05
C ARG A 56 -94.99 159.80 -1.25
N ARG A 57 -95.27 158.91 -2.21
CA ARG A 57 -96.18 159.19 -3.33
C ARG A 57 -97.65 159.18 -2.90
N ARG A 58 -98.05 158.25 -2.03
CA ARG A 58 -99.40 158.20 -1.44
C ARG A 58 -99.65 159.33 -0.44
N GLU A 59 -98.61 159.84 0.23
CA GLU A 59 -98.64 161.10 0.98
C GLU A 59 -98.87 162.29 0.04
N LEU A 60 -98.00 162.49 -0.95
CA LEU A 60 -98.14 163.58 -1.93
C LEU A 60 -99.48 163.55 -2.68
N HIS A 61 -100.03 162.37 -2.98
CA HIS A 61 -101.35 162.27 -3.62
C HIS A 61 -102.49 162.68 -2.67
N LYS A 62 -102.37 162.38 -1.37
CA LYS A 62 -103.31 162.86 -0.33
C LYS A 62 -103.17 164.37 -0.11
N GLU A 63 -101.95 164.90 -0.09
CA GLU A 63 -101.68 166.35 -0.01
C GLU A 63 -102.29 167.08 -1.21
N VAL A 64 -102.13 166.55 -2.44
CA VAL A 64 -102.76 167.06 -3.66
C VAL A 64 -104.29 166.97 -3.61
N GLU A 65 -104.87 165.89 -3.10
CA GLU A 65 -106.33 165.77 -2.93
C GLU A 65 -106.89 166.77 -1.91
N VAL A 66 -106.20 166.99 -0.78
CA VAL A 66 -106.59 168.00 0.21
C VAL A 66 -106.43 169.42 -0.37
N ALA A 67 -105.36 169.67 -1.12
CA ALA A 67 -105.16 170.94 -1.83
C ALA A 67 -106.24 171.19 -2.89
N LYS A 68 -106.59 170.19 -3.71
CA LYS A 68 -107.69 170.26 -4.70
C LYS A 68 -109.02 170.63 -4.03
N ARG A 69 -109.35 170.03 -2.88
CA ARG A 69 -110.59 170.33 -2.12
C ARG A 69 -110.58 171.72 -1.47
N ASN A 70 -109.46 172.14 -0.90
CA ASN A 70 -109.32 173.49 -0.34
C ASN A 70 -109.41 174.57 -1.44
N LEU A 71 -108.85 174.31 -2.63
CA LEU A 71 -108.95 175.21 -3.78
C LEU A 71 -110.40 175.38 -4.25
N ALA A 72 -111.18 174.29 -4.25
CA ALA A 72 -112.61 174.31 -4.58
C ALA A 72 -113.47 175.07 -3.55
N GLN A 73 -113.00 175.21 -2.30
CA GLN A 73 -113.73 175.93 -1.24
C GLN A 73 -113.38 177.43 -1.14
N GLN A 74 -112.29 177.90 -1.75
CA GLN A 74 -111.79 179.28 -1.56
C GLN A 74 -112.09 180.26 -2.71
N LYS A 75 -112.88 179.89 -3.71
CA LYS A 75 -113.32 180.82 -4.76
C LYS A 75 -114.81 180.76 -5.00
N ILE A 76 -115.42 181.95 -5.12
CA ILE A 76 -116.72 182.14 -5.77
C ILE A 76 -116.48 181.97 -7.28
N LEU A 77 -116.42 180.72 -7.74
CA LEU A 77 -116.42 180.37 -9.16
C LEU A 77 -117.87 180.30 -9.66
N SER A 78 -118.09 180.63 -10.92
CA SER A 78 -119.40 180.39 -11.55
C SER A 78 -119.54 178.91 -11.93
N GLU A 79 -120.77 178.37 -11.94
CA GLU A 79 -121.05 176.93 -12.12
C GLU A 79 -120.36 176.27 -13.33
N GLY A 80 -120.09 177.05 -14.40
CA GLY A 80 -119.43 176.55 -15.60
C GLY A 80 -118.00 176.04 -15.36
N GLU A 81 -117.26 176.65 -14.43
CA GLU A 81 -115.86 176.29 -14.17
C GLU A 81 -115.75 174.99 -13.36
N SER A 82 -116.71 174.71 -12.48
CA SER A 82 -116.72 173.49 -11.65
C SER A 82 -116.88 172.21 -12.49
N LYS A 83 -117.75 172.23 -13.50
CA LYS A 83 -118.11 171.04 -14.30
C LYS A 83 -116.99 170.60 -15.24
N LEU A 84 -116.16 171.53 -15.71
CA LEU A 84 -114.99 171.21 -16.55
C LEU A 84 -113.87 170.52 -15.73
N VAL A 85 -113.67 170.93 -14.47
CA VAL A 85 -112.68 170.34 -13.57
C VAL A 85 -113.06 168.88 -13.22
N GLU A 86 -114.33 168.59 -12.94
CA GLU A 86 -114.78 167.23 -12.64
C GLU A 86 -114.53 166.24 -13.79
N GLN A 87 -114.73 166.65 -15.05
CA GLN A 87 -114.47 165.79 -16.20
C GLN A 87 -112.97 165.47 -16.35
N GLN A 88 -112.09 166.46 -16.18
CA GLN A 88 -110.65 166.24 -16.28
C GLN A 88 -110.12 165.33 -15.16
N LEU A 89 -110.69 165.43 -13.95
CA LEU A 89 -110.36 164.53 -12.83
C LEU A 89 -110.80 163.07 -13.10
N ALA A 90 -111.92 162.86 -13.80
CA ALA A 90 -112.40 161.52 -14.14
C ALA A 90 -111.48 160.82 -15.17
N GLU A 91 -110.99 161.54 -16.18
CA GLU A 91 -110.01 161.00 -17.14
C GLU A 91 -108.64 160.76 -16.50
N GLU A 92 -108.14 161.69 -15.67
CA GLU A 92 -106.91 161.51 -14.88
C GLU A 92 -106.99 160.23 -14.03
N SER A 93 -108.10 160.02 -13.31
CA SER A 93 -108.30 158.82 -12.50
C SER A 93 -108.39 157.51 -13.32
N LYS A 94 -108.85 157.56 -14.58
CA LYS A 94 -108.93 156.39 -15.45
C LYS A 94 -107.54 156.00 -15.97
N LEU A 95 -106.78 156.98 -16.47
CA LEU A 95 -105.41 156.77 -16.96
C LEU A 95 -104.47 156.26 -15.87
N LEU A 96 -104.66 156.72 -14.61
CA LEU A 96 -103.92 156.19 -13.45
C LEU A 96 -104.18 154.69 -13.21
N LYS A 97 -105.44 154.22 -13.31
CA LYS A 97 -105.76 152.79 -13.20
C LYS A 97 -105.16 151.96 -14.33
N GLU A 98 -105.18 152.47 -15.55
CA GLU A 98 -104.56 151.80 -16.71
C GLU A 98 -103.03 151.72 -16.55
N GLN A 99 -102.39 152.77 -16.00
CA GLN A 99 -100.97 152.75 -15.63
C GLN A 99 -100.66 151.71 -14.53
N GLU A 100 -101.51 151.60 -13.51
CA GLU A 100 -101.33 150.64 -12.41
C GLU A 100 -101.43 149.19 -12.93
N ASN A 101 -102.46 148.88 -13.72
CA ASN A 101 -102.65 147.56 -14.35
C ASN A 101 -101.45 147.16 -15.23
N MET A 102 -100.90 148.10 -16.00
CA MET A 102 -99.72 147.84 -16.83
C MET A 102 -98.45 147.60 -16.00
N ARG A 103 -98.32 148.24 -14.82
CA ARG A 103 -97.22 147.93 -13.87
C ARG A 103 -97.37 146.53 -13.28
N GLU A 104 -98.58 146.10 -12.91
CA GLU A 104 -98.82 144.74 -12.41
C GLU A 104 -98.53 143.68 -13.49
N LEU A 105 -98.90 143.93 -14.75
CA LEU A 105 -98.58 143.03 -15.87
C LEU A 105 -97.06 142.90 -16.05
N VAL A 106 -96.32 144.02 -16.06
CA VAL A 106 -94.85 144.03 -16.17
C VAL A 106 -94.21 143.31 -14.98
N PHE A 107 -94.68 143.55 -13.74
CA PHE A 107 -94.19 142.87 -12.54
C PHE A 107 -94.40 141.34 -12.62
N ASN A 108 -95.58 140.90 -13.05
CA ASN A 108 -95.88 139.49 -13.22
C ASN A 108 -95.04 138.84 -14.33
N LEU A 109 -94.85 139.51 -15.46
CA LEU A 109 -93.97 139.04 -16.54
C LEU A 109 -92.51 138.91 -16.08
N VAL A 110 -91.96 139.92 -15.39
CA VAL A 110 -90.61 139.86 -14.81
C VAL A 110 -90.48 138.69 -13.81
N ARG A 111 -91.47 138.51 -12.92
CA ARG A 111 -91.48 137.37 -11.97
C ARG A 111 -91.50 136.02 -12.69
N MET A 112 -92.30 135.87 -13.74
CA MET A 112 -92.35 134.63 -14.54
C MET A 112 -91.04 134.40 -15.32
N THR A 113 -90.43 135.45 -15.85
CA THR A 113 -89.11 135.36 -16.52
C THR A 113 -88.02 134.92 -15.55
N GLN A 114 -88.02 135.44 -14.31
CA GLN A 114 -87.09 134.99 -13.27
C GLN A 114 -87.28 133.51 -12.95
N ILE A 115 -88.51 133.08 -12.64
CA ILE A 115 -88.84 131.67 -12.34
C ILE A 115 -88.40 130.74 -13.48
N LYS A 116 -88.57 131.14 -14.74
CA LYS A 116 -88.12 130.34 -15.89
C LYS A 116 -86.60 130.38 -16.13
N SER A 117 -85.89 131.44 -15.71
CA SER A 117 -84.43 131.41 -15.65
C SER A 117 -83.94 130.46 -14.56
N ASP A 118 -84.54 130.51 -13.37
CA ASP A 118 -84.19 129.68 -12.21
C ASP A 118 -84.47 128.19 -12.49
N GLU A 119 -85.63 127.86 -13.07
CA GLU A 119 -85.94 126.50 -13.55
C GLU A 119 -84.90 125.99 -14.55
N ARG A 120 -84.47 126.83 -15.49
CA ARG A 120 -83.50 126.48 -16.52
C ARG A 120 -82.11 126.25 -15.90
N GLU A 121 -81.70 127.10 -14.98
CA GLU A 121 -80.42 126.95 -14.28
C GLU A 121 -80.42 125.72 -13.37
N GLN A 122 -81.51 125.45 -12.65
CA GLN A 122 -81.66 124.24 -11.84
C GLN A 122 -81.63 122.97 -12.70
N LYS A 123 -82.39 122.93 -13.80
CA LYS A 123 -82.36 121.80 -14.77
C LYS A 123 -80.97 121.62 -15.37
N SER A 124 -80.24 122.71 -15.65
CA SER A 124 -78.83 122.64 -16.12
C SER A 124 -77.89 122.07 -15.06
N LYS A 125 -78.00 122.53 -13.79
CA LYS A 125 -77.24 122.00 -12.65
C LYS A 125 -77.51 120.52 -12.42
N ASP A 126 -78.77 120.08 -12.50
CA ASP A 126 -79.14 118.69 -12.26
C ASP A 126 -78.79 117.77 -13.45
N PHE A 127 -78.88 118.26 -14.70
CA PHE A 127 -78.31 117.58 -15.86
C PHE A 127 -76.78 117.39 -15.71
N LEU A 128 -76.06 118.43 -15.29
CA LEU A 128 -74.61 118.35 -15.09
C LEU A 128 -74.24 117.37 -13.96
N LYS A 129 -74.96 117.37 -12.84
CA LYS A 129 -74.82 116.36 -11.77
C LYS A 129 -75.09 114.94 -12.29
N ALA A 130 -76.14 114.74 -13.08
CA ALA A 130 -76.48 113.45 -13.66
C ALA A 130 -75.41 112.96 -14.66
N GLN A 131 -74.91 113.86 -15.51
CA GLN A 131 -73.85 113.55 -16.47
C GLN A 131 -72.51 113.26 -15.78
N GLN A 132 -72.18 113.97 -14.68
CA GLN A 132 -71.03 113.65 -13.83
C GLN A 132 -71.16 112.27 -13.18
N LYS A 133 -72.33 111.94 -12.60
CA LYS A 133 -72.62 110.60 -12.05
C LYS A 133 -72.48 109.52 -13.11
N HIS A 134 -73.07 109.69 -14.28
CA HIS A 134 -72.96 108.75 -15.41
C HIS A 134 -71.50 108.56 -15.84
N ASN A 135 -70.74 109.66 -16.00
CA ASN A 135 -69.33 109.61 -16.36
C ASN A 135 -68.46 108.88 -15.32
N ASN A 136 -68.81 108.95 -14.02
CA ASN A 136 -68.11 108.21 -12.97
C ASN A 136 -68.48 106.72 -12.97
N ILE A 137 -69.76 106.37 -13.10
CA ILE A 137 -70.21 104.98 -13.26
C ILE A 137 -69.55 104.33 -14.50
N VAL A 138 -69.44 105.06 -15.61
CA VAL A 138 -68.75 104.58 -16.82
C VAL A 138 -67.23 104.37 -16.61
N LYS A 139 -66.58 105.14 -15.72
CA LYS A 139 -65.18 104.88 -15.32
C LYS A 139 -65.08 103.64 -14.43
N GLU A 140 -65.99 103.48 -13.48
CA GLU A 140 -66.05 102.32 -12.57
C GLU A 140 -66.30 101.01 -13.31
N ILE A 141 -67.24 100.99 -14.26
CA ILE A 141 -67.47 99.85 -15.16
C ILE A 141 -66.18 99.50 -15.92
N LYS A 142 -65.50 100.49 -16.52
CA LYS A 142 -64.22 100.27 -17.22
C LYS A 142 -63.12 99.74 -16.30
N ALA A 143 -63.06 100.19 -15.05
CA ALA A 143 -62.13 99.67 -14.05
C ALA A 143 -62.45 98.21 -13.68
N LYS A 144 -63.73 97.89 -13.48
CA LYS A 144 -64.20 96.52 -13.20
C LYS A 144 -64.02 95.58 -14.39
N ASP A 145 -64.18 96.05 -15.63
CA ASP A 145 -63.86 95.28 -16.84
C ASP A 145 -62.35 94.96 -16.95
N LEU A 146 -61.48 95.89 -16.55
CA LEU A 146 -60.03 95.65 -16.46
C LEU A 146 -59.70 94.63 -15.37
N GLU A 147 -60.32 94.74 -14.19
CA GLU A 147 -60.17 93.79 -13.09
C GLU A 147 -60.66 92.38 -13.49
N ILE A 148 -61.85 92.25 -14.08
CA ILE A 148 -62.39 91.00 -14.65
C ILE A 148 -61.44 90.45 -15.72
N ARG A 149 -60.87 91.29 -16.58
CA ARG A 149 -59.88 90.88 -17.60
C ARG A 149 -58.60 90.35 -16.97
N ILE A 150 -58.14 90.92 -15.84
CA ILE A 150 -57.00 90.44 -15.07
C ILE A 150 -57.32 89.09 -14.42
N TYR A 151 -58.47 88.92 -13.76
CA TYR A 151 -58.86 87.62 -13.19
C TYR A 151 -59.07 86.54 -14.27
N ARG A 152 -59.64 86.89 -15.44
CA ARG A 152 -59.74 85.99 -16.61
C ARG A 152 -58.38 85.65 -17.23
N LYS A 153 -57.33 86.47 -17.03
CA LYS A 153 -55.93 86.09 -17.33
C LYS A 153 -55.39 85.14 -16.25
N LYS A 154 -55.50 85.49 -14.96
CA LYS A 154 -55.05 84.65 -13.83
C LYS A 154 -55.67 83.24 -13.85
N LYS A 155 -56.98 83.10 -14.08
CA LYS A 155 -57.66 81.79 -14.20
C LYS A 155 -57.09 80.95 -15.34
N ARG A 156 -56.82 81.54 -16.51
CA ARG A 156 -56.24 80.83 -17.66
C ARG A 156 -54.80 80.38 -17.38
N GLU A 157 -54.01 81.22 -16.71
CA GLU A 157 -52.64 80.89 -16.31
C GLU A 157 -52.58 79.76 -15.26
N ILE A 158 -53.43 79.83 -14.22
CA ILE A 158 -53.54 78.76 -13.21
C ILE A 158 -53.98 77.44 -13.86
N HIS A 159 -54.96 77.48 -14.77
CA HIS A 159 -55.43 76.30 -15.50
C HIS A 159 -54.42 75.78 -16.55
N ARG A 160 -53.53 76.64 -17.07
CA ARG A 160 -52.35 76.22 -17.85
C ARG A 160 -51.39 75.43 -16.95
N ARG A 161 -50.95 76.00 -15.82
CA ARG A 161 -50.06 75.35 -14.85
C ARG A 161 -50.60 74.03 -14.34
N LEU A 162 -51.89 73.95 -13.99
CA LEU A 162 -52.53 72.69 -13.56
C LEU A 162 -52.43 71.58 -14.61
N ARG A 163 -52.56 71.89 -15.90
CA ARG A 163 -52.42 70.90 -16.99
C ARG A 163 -50.97 70.53 -17.26
N GLU A 164 -50.03 71.43 -16.98
CA GLU A 164 -48.59 71.13 -17.03
C GLU A 164 -48.17 70.24 -15.85
N PHE A 165 -48.64 70.51 -14.63
CA PHE A 165 -48.45 69.63 -13.48
C PHE A 165 -49.12 68.26 -13.64
N ALA A 166 -50.31 68.18 -14.24
CA ALA A 166 -50.96 66.90 -14.54
C ALA A 166 -50.11 66.05 -15.51
N LYS A 167 -49.59 66.66 -16.59
CA LYS A 167 -48.67 65.98 -17.52
C LYS A 167 -47.39 65.50 -16.84
N LEU A 168 -46.79 66.34 -15.97
CA LEU A 168 -45.59 65.98 -15.21
C LEU A 168 -45.86 64.83 -14.22
N TYR A 169 -47.02 64.83 -13.56
CA TYR A 169 -47.44 63.74 -12.70
C TYR A 169 -47.63 62.43 -13.48
N ASP A 170 -48.26 62.47 -14.66
CA ASP A 170 -48.43 61.29 -15.50
C ASP A 170 -47.10 60.77 -16.06
N THR A 171 -46.13 61.63 -16.42
CA THR A 171 -44.79 61.17 -16.80
C THR A 171 -44.07 60.49 -15.62
N ILE A 172 -44.08 61.10 -14.43
CA ILE A 172 -43.46 60.53 -13.22
C ILE A 172 -44.14 59.22 -12.82
N ARG A 173 -45.47 59.13 -12.91
CA ARG A 173 -46.25 57.91 -12.63
C ARG A 173 -45.90 56.78 -13.61
N ASN A 174 -45.76 57.11 -14.90
CA ASN A 174 -45.36 56.14 -15.92
C ASN A 174 -43.90 55.69 -15.74
N GLU A 175 -42.98 56.58 -15.37
CA GLU A 175 -41.60 56.24 -15.02
C GLU A 175 -41.52 55.37 -13.78
N ARG A 176 -42.22 55.72 -12.69
CA ARG A 176 -42.35 54.87 -11.49
C ARG A 176 -42.82 53.47 -11.85
N ASN A 177 -43.84 53.34 -12.70
CA ASN A 177 -44.35 52.04 -13.14
C ASN A 177 -43.34 51.28 -14.02
N LYS A 178 -42.56 51.96 -14.89
CA LYS A 178 -41.44 51.34 -15.61
C LYS A 178 -40.38 50.80 -14.64
N PHE A 179 -39.98 51.59 -13.63
CA PHE A 179 -38.99 51.18 -12.64
C PHE A 179 -39.49 50.01 -11.77
N VAL A 180 -40.75 50.01 -11.33
CA VAL A 180 -41.36 48.88 -10.60
C VAL A 180 -41.38 47.62 -11.46
N ASN A 181 -41.73 47.72 -12.75
CA ASN A 181 -41.71 46.57 -13.66
C ASN A 181 -40.28 46.06 -13.95
N LEU A 182 -39.29 46.94 -14.02
CA LEU A 182 -37.87 46.57 -14.15
C LEU A 182 -37.35 45.89 -12.86
N LEU A 183 -37.70 46.42 -11.69
CA LEU A 183 -37.38 45.84 -10.38
C LEU A 183 -37.98 44.45 -10.22
N HIS A 184 -39.25 44.26 -10.58
CA HIS A 184 -39.90 42.95 -10.54
C HIS A 184 -39.22 41.94 -11.47
N LYS A 185 -38.93 42.32 -12.73
CA LYS A 185 -38.17 41.48 -13.67
C LYS A 185 -36.77 41.14 -13.17
N SER A 186 -36.08 42.11 -12.56
CA SER A 186 -34.76 41.90 -11.96
C SER A 186 -34.83 40.91 -10.79
N HIS A 187 -35.78 41.09 -9.88
CA HIS A 187 -35.99 40.19 -8.75
C HIS A 187 -36.37 38.77 -9.19
N GLN A 188 -37.23 38.63 -10.20
CA GLN A 188 -37.54 37.34 -10.82
C GLN A 188 -36.27 36.67 -11.36
N LYS A 189 -35.42 37.41 -12.10
CA LYS A 189 -34.16 36.86 -12.64
C LYS A 189 -33.15 36.50 -11.55
N VAL A 190 -33.07 37.26 -10.46
CA VAL A 190 -32.27 36.89 -9.28
C VAL A 190 -32.75 35.56 -8.68
N ASN A 191 -34.07 35.37 -8.53
CA ASN A 191 -34.62 34.12 -8.01
C ASN A 191 -34.41 32.94 -8.98
N GLU A 192 -34.61 33.13 -10.29
CA GLU A 192 -34.29 32.12 -11.32
C GLU A 192 -32.81 31.71 -11.33
N ILE A 193 -31.89 32.62 -11.01
CA ILE A 193 -30.45 32.32 -10.87
C ILE A 193 -30.21 31.58 -9.53
N ARG A 194 -30.87 31.99 -8.45
CA ARG A 194 -30.74 31.40 -7.12
C ARG A 194 -31.20 29.95 -7.06
N GLU A 195 -32.33 29.61 -7.69
CA GLU A 195 -32.79 28.22 -7.75
C GLU A 195 -31.90 27.36 -8.66
N ARG A 196 -31.42 27.88 -9.79
CA ARG A 196 -30.41 27.18 -10.60
C ARG A 196 -29.11 26.93 -9.83
N TYR A 197 -28.64 27.90 -9.06
CA TYR A 197 -27.47 27.74 -8.20
C TYR A 197 -27.65 26.65 -7.13
N LYS A 198 -28.83 26.57 -6.49
CA LYS A 198 -29.17 25.46 -5.58
C LYS A 198 -29.16 24.10 -6.29
N MET A 199 -29.74 24.01 -7.50
CA MET A 199 -29.73 22.76 -8.26
C MET A 199 -28.31 22.32 -8.59
N SER A 200 -27.44 23.23 -9.06
CA SER A 200 -26.04 22.89 -9.33
C SER A 200 -25.21 22.61 -8.07
N LEU A 201 -25.55 23.17 -6.91
CA LEU A 201 -24.97 22.73 -5.63
C LEU A 201 -25.37 21.29 -5.28
N ASN A 202 -26.64 20.92 -5.47
CA ASN A 202 -27.11 19.56 -5.24
C ASN A 202 -26.47 18.57 -6.23
N GLU A 203 -26.34 18.95 -7.51
CA GLU A 203 -25.63 18.17 -8.53
C GLU A 203 -24.16 17.95 -8.16
N LEU A 204 -23.45 19.00 -7.75
CA LEU A 204 -22.06 18.92 -7.27
C LEU A 204 -21.94 17.99 -6.06
N GLU A 205 -22.90 18.02 -5.13
CA GLU A 205 -22.86 17.18 -3.93
C GLU A 205 -23.19 15.71 -4.24
N ILE A 206 -24.11 15.44 -5.16
CA ILE A 206 -24.34 14.08 -5.71
C ILE A 206 -23.08 13.55 -6.40
N LEU A 207 -22.40 14.40 -7.19
CA LEU A 207 -21.15 14.03 -7.88
C LEU A 207 -20.00 13.78 -6.90
N ARG A 208 -19.86 14.58 -5.83
CA ARG A 208 -18.88 14.32 -4.75
C ARG A 208 -19.15 12.99 -4.06
N ASN A 209 -20.39 12.73 -3.65
CA ASN A 209 -20.76 11.48 -2.98
C ASN A 209 -20.53 10.27 -3.91
N SER A 210 -20.85 10.39 -5.20
CA SER A 210 -20.52 9.39 -6.22
C SER A 210 -19.01 9.14 -6.30
N ALA A 211 -18.20 10.21 -6.39
CA ALA A 211 -16.73 10.11 -6.44
C ALA A 211 -16.15 9.42 -5.19
N VAL A 212 -16.60 9.78 -3.98
CA VAL A 212 -16.17 9.13 -2.73
C VAL A 212 -16.57 7.64 -2.68
N ILE A 213 -17.74 7.27 -3.23
CA ILE A 213 -18.16 5.86 -3.34
C ILE A 213 -17.27 5.10 -4.33
N GLN A 214 -16.89 5.69 -5.47
CA GLN A 214 -15.99 5.05 -6.43
C GLN A 214 -14.56 4.96 -5.88
N GLU A 215 -14.06 5.96 -5.17
CA GLU A 215 -12.75 5.94 -4.51
C GLU A 215 -12.67 4.81 -3.47
N ARG A 216 -13.69 4.65 -2.61
CA ARG A 216 -13.79 3.52 -1.68
C ARG A 216 -13.83 2.17 -2.39
N LYS A 217 -14.44 2.06 -3.57
CA LYS A 217 -14.42 0.82 -4.38
C LYS A 217 -13.04 0.56 -4.98
N LEU A 218 -12.37 1.60 -5.47
CA LEU A 218 -11.00 1.52 -6.00
C LEU A 218 -10.02 1.09 -4.91
N GLN A 219 -10.03 1.75 -3.76
CA GLN A 219 -9.20 1.39 -2.59
C GLN A 219 -9.44 -0.06 -2.15
N ASN A 220 -10.70 -0.50 -2.05
CA ASN A 220 -11.03 -1.90 -1.74
C ASN A 220 -10.55 -2.90 -2.83
N SER A 221 -10.53 -2.48 -4.10
CA SER A 221 -9.98 -3.29 -5.20
C SER A 221 -8.46 -3.38 -5.11
N MET A 222 -7.78 -2.26 -4.84
CA MET A 222 -6.32 -2.20 -4.66
C MET A 222 -5.84 -3.04 -3.46
N LEU A 223 -6.55 -2.98 -2.32
CA LEU A 223 -6.24 -3.82 -1.15
C LEU A 223 -6.40 -5.32 -1.46
N LYS A 224 -7.46 -5.71 -2.19
CA LYS A 224 -7.63 -7.09 -2.67
C LYS A 224 -6.53 -7.50 -3.65
N HIS A 225 -6.10 -6.60 -4.54
CA HIS A 225 -5.04 -6.86 -5.49
C HIS A 225 -3.68 -7.04 -4.80
N ALA A 226 -3.34 -6.19 -3.83
CA ALA A 226 -2.13 -6.32 -3.01
C ALA A 226 -2.09 -7.64 -2.25
N ASN A 227 -3.18 -8.02 -1.56
CA ASN A 227 -3.28 -9.32 -0.89
C ASN A 227 -3.10 -10.50 -1.87
N ASN A 228 -3.73 -10.43 -3.06
CA ASN A 228 -3.57 -11.44 -4.10
C ASN A 228 -2.15 -11.51 -4.70
N ILE A 229 -1.35 -10.44 -4.62
CA ILE A 229 0.08 -10.46 -4.95
C ILE A 229 0.84 -11.21 -3.84
N THR A 230 0.68 -10.83 -2.58
CA THR A 230 1.38 -11.48 -1.45
C THR A 230 1.06 -12.97 -1.34
N ILE A 231 -0.20 -13.37 -1.57
CA ILE A 231 -0.61 -14.79 -1.64
C ILE A 231 0.11 -15.51 -2.80
N ARG A 232 0.17 -14.90 -3.99
CA ARG A 232 0.88 -15.45 -5.15
C ARG A 232 2.38 -15.61 -4.90
N GLU A 233 3.00 -14.61 -4.29
CA GLU A 233 4.43 -14.63 -3.91
C GLU A 233 4.70 -15.73 -2.87
N SER A 234 3.83 -15.92 -1.87
CA SER A 234 3.94 -17.04 -0.93
C SER A 234 3.85 -18.39 -1.67
N MET A 235 2.85 -18.57 -2.54
CA MET A 235 2.68 -19.79 -3.34
C MET A 235 3.88 -20.06 -4.26
N GLN A 236 4.43 -19.02 -4.91
CA GLN A 236 5.64 -19.15 -5.73
C GLN A 236 6.85 -19.55 -4.89
N ASN A 237 7.05 -18.95 -3.71
CA ASN A 237 8.10 -19.34 -2.78
C ASN A 237 7.97 -20.81 -2.33
N ASP A 238 6.76 -21.30 -2.09
CA ASP A 238 6.53 -22.71 -1.71
C ASP A 238 6.74 -23.67 -2.89
N VAL A 239 6.35 -23.29 -4.11
CA VAL A 239 6.69 -24.04 -5.35
C VAL A 239 8.21 -24.12 -5.51
N CYS A 240 8.95 -23.02 -5.33
CA CYS A 240 10.41 -23.02 -5.39
C CYS A 240 11.04 -23.96 -4.34
N LYS A 241 10.57 -23.93 -3.07
CA LYS A 241 11.02 -24.86 -2.02
C LYS A 241 10.79 -26.33 -2.40
N ILE A 242 9.66 -26.64 -3.03
CA ILE A 242 9.32 -27.99 -3.49
C ILE A 242 10.22 -28.40 -4.66
N MET A 243 10.46 -27.50 -5.64
CA MET A 243 11.36 -27.75 -6.76
C MET A 243 12.80 -28.02 -6.31
N SER A 244 13.34 -27.25 -5.36
CA SER A 244 14.67 -27.49 -4.81
C SER A 244 14.78 -28.87 -4.14
N LYS A 245 13.78 -29.26 -3.34
CA LYS A 245 13.73 -30.61 -2.73
C LYS A 245 13.61 -31.73 -3.76
N LEU A 246 12.83 -31.53 -4.82
CA LEU A 246 12.68 -32.50 -5.90
C LEU A 246 14.00 -32.69 -6.67
N GLN A 247 14.73 -31.61 -6.92
CA GLN A 247 16.06 -31.65 -7.54
C GLN A 247 17.09 -32.34 -6.62
N GLU A 248 17.14 -32.01 -5.33
CA GLU A 248 18.00 -32.69 -4.34
C GLU A 248 17.73 -34.22 -4.28
N MET A 249 16.45 -34.62 -4.34
CA MET A 249 16.07 -36.03 -4.36
C MET A 249 16.38 -36.72 -5.71
N LYS A 250 16.35 -35.99 -6.82
CA LYS A 250 16.79 -36.47 -8.14
C LYS A 250 18.31 -36.71 -8.15
N GLU A 251 19.10 -35.77 -7.66
CA GLU A 251 20.57 -35.88 -7.55
C GLU A 251 20.97 -37.07 -6.65
N LYS A 252 20.28 -37.27 -5.52
CA LYS A 252 20.44 -38.47 -4.68
C LYS A 252 20.12 -39.76 -5.44
N LYS A 253 19.04 -39.80 -6.23
CA LYS A 253 18.69 -40.96 -7.07
C LYS A 253 19.78 -41.24 -8.12
N GLU A 254 20.30 -40.21 -8.77
CA GLU A 254 21.35 -40.34 -9.79
C GLU A 254 22.68 -40.82 -9.16
N ALA A 255 23.06 -40.30 -8.00
CA ALA A 255 24.20 -40.80 -7.23
C ALA A 255 24.04 -42.26 -6.77
N HIS A 256 22.83 -42.67 -6.36
CA HIS A 256 22.53 -44.06 -6.02
C HIS A 256 22.57 -44.99 -7.25
N LEU A 257 22.09 -44.55 -8.42
CA LEU A 257 22.23 -45.27 -9.69
C LEU A 257 23.71 -45.50 -10.02
N SER A 258 24.53 -44.44 -10.07
CA SER A 258 25.97 -44.60 -10.33
C SER A 258 26.70 -45.45 -9.28
N SER A 259 26.22 -45.49 -8.03
CA SER A 259 26.73 -46.43 -7.02
C SER A 259 26.31 -47.88 -7.28
N MET A 260 25.09 -48.10 -7.78
CA MET A 260 24.57 -49.42 -8.15
C MET A 260 25.33 -49.98 -9.36
N ASP A 261 25.57 -49.16 -10.39
CA ASP A 261 26.32 -49.56 -11.59
C ASP A 261 27.77 -49.96 -11.25
N ARG A 262 28.43 -49.23 -10.34
CA ARG A 262 29.77 -49.56 -9.85
C ARG A 262 29.80 -50.87 -9.06
N LEU A 263 28.76 -51.14 -8.26
CA LEU A 263 28.63 -52.42 -7.56
C LEU A 263 28.34 -53.58 -8.52
N ALA A 264 27.48 -53.38 -9.52
CA ALA A 264 27.18 -54.36 -10.55
C ALA A 264 28.45 -54.75 -11.34
N ASN A 265 29.22 -53.77 -11.81
CA ASN A 265 30.50 -54.01 -12.48
C ASN A 265 31.51 -54.77 -11.59
N THR A 266 31.50 -54.50 -10.28
CA THR A 266 32.35 -55.22 -9.31
C THR A 266 31.90 -56.68 -9.14
N ILE A 267 30.59 -56.94 -9.16
CA ILE A 267 30.04 -58.30 -9.12
C ILE A 267 30.42 -59.06 -10.39
N THR A 268 30.22 -58.49 -11.58
CA THR A 268 30.59 -59.13 -12.87
C THR A 268 32.08 -59.50 -12.90
N MET A 269 32.97 -58.62 -12.43
CA MET A 269 34.40 -58.90 -12.34
C MET A 269 34.71 -60.10 -11.42
N ILE A 270 34.06 -60.18 -10.25
CA ILE A 270 34.23 -61.30 -9.30
C ILE A 270 33.64 -62.61 -9.86
N GLU A 271 32.55 -62.54 -10.62
CA GLU A 271 31.97 -63.70 -11.30
C GLU A 271 32.89 -64.23 -12.41
N GLU A 272 33.50 -63.34 -13.21
CA GLU A 272 34.54 -63.69 -14.17
C GLU A 272 35.76 -64.33 -13.51
N GLU A 273 36.27 -63.76 -12.42
CA GLU A 273 37.37 -64.34 -11.63
C GLU A 273 37.01 -65.73 -11.08
N MET A 274 35.80 -65.92 -10.57
CA MET A 274 35.31 -67.22 -10.10
C MET A 274 35.25 -68.24 -11.26
N VAL A 275 34.77 -67.85 -12.43
CA VAL A 275 34.73 -68.73 -13.62
C VAL A 275 36.15 -69.08 -14.08
N GLN A 276 37.08 -68.13 -14.08
CA GLN A 276 38.50 -68.40 -14.35
C GLN A 276 39.11 -69.36 -13.33
N LEU A 277 38.78 -69.21 -12.04
CA LEU A 277 39.28 -70.08 -10.97
C LEU A 277 38.74 -71.52 -11.11
N ARG A 278 37.44 -71.68 -11.40
CA ARG A 278 36.85 -73.01 -11.70
C ARG A 278 37.57 -73.67 -12.88
N LYS A 279 37.77 -72.96 -13.99
CA LYS A 279 38.53 -73.43 -15.16
C LYS A 279 40.01 -73.73 -14.86
N LYS A 280 40.62 -73.10 -13.84
CA LYS A 280 41.99 -73.43 -13.38
C LYS A 280 42.00 -74.74 -12.56
N TYR A 281 41.03 -74.91 -11.66
CA TYR A 281 40.87 -76.11 -10.84
C TYR A 281 40.53 -77.36 -11.68
N GLU A 282 39.59 -77.24 -12.62
CA GLU A 282 39.18 -78.30 -13.55
C GLU A 282 40.38 -78.88 -14.32
N ARG A 283 41.23 -78.01 -14.92
CA ARG A 283 42.49 -78.41 -15.57
C ARG A 283 43.53 -78.98 -14.61
N ALA A 284 43.48 -78.70 -13.31
CA ALA A 284 44.36 -79.34 -12.33
C ALA A 284 43.87 -80.76 -11.98
N VAL A 285 42.55 -80.95 -11.80
CA VAL A 285 41.94 -82.27 -11.61
C VAL A 285 42.13 -83.16 -12.83
N GLN A 286 41.93 -82.63 -14.04
CA GLN A 286 42.14 -83.37 -15.27
C GLN A 286 43.59 -83.88 -15.39
N ARG A 287 44.59 -83.01 -15.25
CA ARG A 287 46.01 -83.42 -15.29
C ARG A 287 46.39 -84.41 -14.19
N ARG A 288 45.83 -84.28 -12.99
CA ARG A 288 45.99 -85.26 -11.91
C ARG A 288 45.43 -86.63 -12.32
N ASN A 289 44.27 -86.66 -12.98
CA ASN A 289 43.67 -87.91 -13.45
C ASN A 289 44.50 -88.52 -14.61
N GLU A 290 44.96 -87.71 -15.55
CA GLU A 290 45.85 -88.12 -16.66
C GLU A 290 47.15 -88.74 -16.13
N CYS A 291 47.82 -88.09 -15.18
CA CYS A 291 49.00 -88.67 -14.51
C CYS A 291 48.67 -89.91 -13.67
N GLY A 292 47.46 -90.01 -13.12
CA GLY A 292 47.01 -91.19 -12.38
C GLY A 292 46.82 -92.41 -13.28
N VAL A 293 46.25 -92.22 -14.48
CA VAL A 293 46.17 -93.28 -15.51
C VAL A 293 47.58 -93.69 -15.95
N GLN A 294 48.46 -92.74 -16.26
CA GLN A 294 49.84 -93.02 -16.64
C GLN A 294 50.65 -93.75 -15.54
N LEU A 295 50.33 -93.53 -14.26
CA LEU A 295 50.95 -94.28 -13.17
C LEU A 295 50.49 -95.74 -13.15
N ILE A 296 49.17 -95.98 -13.31
CA ILE A 296 48.60 -97.33 -13.39
C ILE A 296 49.17 -98.08 -14.61
N GLU A 297 49.25 -97.44 -15.78
CA GLU A 297 49.90 -98.00 -16.97
C GLU A 297 51.35 -98.44 -16.70
N ARG A 298 52.12 -97.65 -15.93
CA ARG A 298 53.51 -97.99 -15.55
C ARG A 298 53.58 -99.09 -14.50
N GLU A 299 52.64 -99.15 -13.56
CA GLU A 299 52.53 -100.24 -12.59
C GLU A 299 52.17 -101.57 -13.30
N GLU A 300 51.27 -101.54 -14.28
CA GLU A 300 50.95 -102.69 -15.15
C GLU A 300 52.15 -103.13 -16.00
N GLU A 301 52.88 -102.19 -16.62
CA GLU A 301 54.15 -102.47 -17.32
C GLU A 301 55.15 -103.18 -16.39
N VAL A 302 55.31 -102.70 -15.15
CA VAL A 302 56.21 -103.27 -14.14
C VAL A 302 55.77 -104.68 -13.70
N CYS A 303 54.47 -104.92 -13.49
CA CYS A 303 53.95 -106.26 -13.21
C CYS A 303 54.26 -107.24 -14.36
N ILE A 304 54.08 -106.80 -15.61
CA ILE A 304 54.41 -107.60 -16.81
C ILE A 304 55.93 -107.89 -16.88
N PHE A 305 56.79 -106.96 -16.45
CA PHE A 305 58.23 -107.22 -16.37
C PHE A 305 58.60 -108.23 -15.28
N TYR A 306 58.00 -108.14 -14.08
CA TYR A 306 58.22 -109.14 -13.02
C TYR A 306 57.80 -110.56 -13.44
N GLU A 307 56.67 -110.71 -14.13
CA GLU A 307 56.24 -112.03 -14.61
C GLU A 307 57.15 -112.57 -15.73
N LYS A 308 57.63 -111.71 -16.64
CA LYS A 308 58.66 -112.08 -17.63
C LYS A 308 59.97 -112.54 -16.97
N ILE A 309 60.43 -111.86 -15.91
CA ILE A 309 61.63 -112.25 -15.16
C ILE A 309 61.43 -113.62 -14.51
N ASN A 310 60.30 -113.83 -13.82
CA ASN A 310 59.95 -115.10 -13.19
C ASN A 310 59.91 -116.28 -14.20
N ILE A 311 59.39 -116.04 -15.41
CA ILE A 311 59.43 -117.02 -16.51
C ILE A 311 60.88 -117.29 -16.96
N GLN A 312 61.70 -116.25 -17.12
CA GLN A 312 63.11 -116.40 -17.51
C GLN A 312 63.96 -117.10 -16.44
N GLU A 313 63.72 -116.85 -15.15
CA GLU A 313 64.37 -117.54 -14.04
C GLU A 313 64.02 -119.03 -13.99
N LYS A 314 62.75 -119.39 -14.23
CA LYS A 314 62.32 -120.79 -14.37
C LYS A 314 62.97 -121.47 -15.57
N MET A 315 63.07 -120.79 -16.72
CA MET A 315 63.78 -121.30 -17.89
C MET A 315 65.28 -121.48 -17.62
N LYS A 316 65.92 -120.53 -16.92
CA LYS A 316 67.33 -120.60 -16.50
C LYS A 316 67.56 -121.79 -15.57
N LEU A 317 66.74 -121.96 -14.53
CA LEU A 317 66.83 -123.07 -13.59
C LEU A 317 66.67 -124.43 -14.28
N ASN A 318 65.72 -124.56 -15.21
CA ASN A 318 65.57 -125.77 -16.01
C ASN A 318 66.82 -126.04 -16.88
N GLY A 319 67.38 -125.00 -17.51
CA GLY A 319 68.63 -125.10 -18.25
C GLY A 319 69.84 -125.50 -17.38
N GLU A 320 69.93 -124.99 -16.15
CA GLU A 320 70.96 -125.36 -15.17
C GLU A 320 70.84 -126.83 -14.74
N ILE A 321 69.60 -127.30 -14.51
CA ILE A 321 69.32 -128.73 -14.25
C ILE A 321 69.73 -129.59 -15.46
N GLU A 322 69.33 -129.21 -16.68
CA GLU A 322 69.70 -129.95 -17.90
C GLU A 322 71.22 -130.02 -18.10
N ILE A 323 71.93 -128.89 -17.91
CA ILE A 323 73.40 -128.80 -17.93
C ILE A 323 74.00 -129.75 -16.90
N HIS A 324 73.55 -129.73 -15.64
CA HIS A 324 74.06 -130.66 -14.63
C HIS A 324 73.82 -132.13 -15.01
N THR A 325 72.69 -132.49 -15.64
CA THR A 325 72.52 -133.86 -16.15
C THR A 325 73.51 -134.22 -17.27
N LEU A 326 73.93 -133.25 -18.08
CA LEU A 326 74.91 -133.43 -19.15
C LEU A 326 76.33 -133.51 -18.59
N GLU A 327 76.67 -132.67 -17.61
CA GLU A 327 77.92 -132.77 -16.85
C GLU A 327 78.04 -134.13 -16.15
N ASP A 328 76.96 -134.67 -15.60
CA ASP A 328 76.95 -136.00 -14.99
C ASP A 328 77.10 -137.13 -16.00
N LYS A 329 76.46 -137.02 -17.18
CA LYS A 329 76.71 -137.95 -18.29
C LYS A 329 78.17 -137.90 -18.73
N ILE A 330 78.78 -136.70 -18.80
CA ILE A 330 80.20 -136.51 -19.13
C ILE A 330 81.11 -137.07 -18.02
N ARG A 331 80.78 -136.86 -16.74
CA ARG A 331 81.49 -137.40 -15.55
C ARG A 331 81.48 -138.93 -15.56
N PHE A 332 80.33 -139.53 -15.82
CA PHE A 332 80.16 -140.98 -15.97
C PHE A 332 80.91 -141.55 -17.18
N LEU A 333 80.90 -140.85 -18.33
CA LEU A 333 81.68 -141.25 -19.51
C LEU A 333 83.19 -141.14 -19.26
N LYS A 334 83.68 -140.09 -18.58
CA LYS A 334 85.08 -139.99 -18.13
C LYS A 334 85.48 -141.14 -17.23
N LEU A 335 84.64 -141.54 -16.28
CA LEU A 335 84.87 -142.72 -15.43
C LEU A 335 84.91 -144.03 -16.24
N LYS A 336 84.00 -144.22 -17.22
CA LYS A 336 84.05 -145.37 -18.14
C LYS A 336 85.32 -145.41 -18.98
N ILE A 337 85.79 -144.26 -19.47
CA ILE A 337 87.05 -144.14 -20.21
C ILE A 337 88.24 -144.50 -19.31
N ALA A 338 88.29 -143.98 -18.09
CA ALA A 338 89.34 -144.28 -17.12
C ALA A 338 89.38 -145.78 -16.75
N GLU A 339 88.24 -146.42 -16.51
CA GLU A 339 88.18 -147.87 -16.24
C GLU A 339 88.59 -148.69 -17.48
N LYS A 340 88.22 -148.27 -18.69
CA LYS A 340 88.70 -148.95 -19.92
C LYS A 340 90.20 -148.75 -20.15
N GLN A 341 90.75 -147.59 -19.82
CA GLN A 341 92.20 -147.36 -19.82
C GLN A 341 92.90 -148.23 -18.75
N ARG A 342 92.32 -148.39 -17.56
CA ARG A 342 92.82 -149.29 -16.51
C ARG A 342 92.81 -150.75 -16.98
N GLN A 343 91.72 -151.21 -17.59
CA GLN A 343 91.62 -152.56 -18.18
C GLN A 343 92.68 -152.77 -19.27
N ILE A 344 92.85 -151.82 -20.19
CA ILE A 344 93.92 -151.87 -21.21
C ILE A 344 95.32 -151.92 -20.56
N CYS A 345 95.57 -151.15 -19.49
CA CYS A 345 96.84 -151.18 -18.76
C CYS A 345 97.11 -152.55 -18.10
N VAL A 346 96.10 -153.14 -17.46
CA VAL A 346 96.19 -154.48 -16.86
C VAL A 346 96.45 -155.54 -17.93
N THR A 347 95.69 -155.55 -19.03
CA THR A 347 95.92 -156.48 -20.14
C THR A 347 97.30 -156.30 -20.76
N ARG A 348 97.78 -155.06 -20.97
CA ARG A 348 99.14 -154.78 -21.47
C ARG A 348 100.23 -155.28 -20.52
N LYS A 349 100.01 -155.27 -19.20
CA LYS A 349 100.94 -155.85 -18.21
C LYS A 349 100.91 -157.39 -18.20
N LEU A 350 99.75 -158.00 -18.48
CA LEU A 350 99.60 -159.46 -18.58
C LEU A 350 100.14 -160.04 -19.89
N VAL A 351 100.21 -159.28 -20.99
CA VAL A 351 100.73 -159.77 -22.28
C VAL A 351 102.17 -160.28 -22.20
N PRO A 352 103.15 -159.56 -21.60
CA PRO A 352 104.49 -160.11 -21.35
C PRO A 352 104.48 -161.36 -20.47
N THR A 353 103.63 -161.40 -19.44
CA THR A 353 103.51 -162.59 -18.57
C THR A 353 102.94 -163.79 -19.32
N LYS A 354 101.97 -163.59 -20.22
CA LYS A 354 101.45 -164.66 -21.08
C LYS A 354 102.50 -165.11 -22.09
N ALA A 355 103.23 -164.19 -22.73
CA ALA A 355 104.29 -164.53 -23.67
C ALA A 355 105.46 -165.27 -22.99
N ALA A 356 105.80 -164.90 -21.75
CA ALA A 356 106.73 -165.64 -20.90
C ALA A 356 106.17 -167.03 -20.58
N LEU A 357 104.93 -167.14 -20.09
CA LEU A 357 104.29 -168.44 -19.79
C LEU A 357 104.11 -169.34 -21.03
N ASP A 358 103.91 -168.79 -22.23
CA ASP A 358 103.86 -169.54 -23.49
C ASP A 358 105.26 -170.08 -23.86
N ALA A 359 106.32 -169.30 -23.62
CA ALA A 359 107.71 -169.72 -23.84
C ALA A 359 108.19 -170.70 -22.76
N ASP A 360 107.86 -170.45 -21.51
CA ASP A 360 108.10 -171.34 -20.37
C ASP A 360 107.30 -172.64 -20.54
N LEU A 361 106.10 -172.61 -21.12
CA LEU A 361 105.38 -173.83 -21.53
C LEU A 361 106.14 -174.59 -22.61
N ALA A 362 106.70 -173.93 -23.62
CA ALA A 362 107.50 -174.61 -24.64
C ALA A 362 108.79 -175.23 -24.03
N VAL A 363 109.47 -174.52 -23.12
CA VAL A 363 110.63 -175.04 -22.38
C VAL A 363 110.23 -176.16 -21.43
N LEU A 364 109.11 -176.04 -20.71
CA LEU A 364 108.58 -177.08 -19.83
C LEU A 364 108.04 -178.28 -20.60
N GLN A 365 107.56 -178.15 -21.84
CA GLN A 365 107.20 -179.30 -22.67
C GLN A 365 108.44 -180.16 -22.98
N ILE A 366 109.59 -179.51 -23.21
CA ILE A 366 110.89 -180.13 -23.48
C ILE A 366 111.52 -180.67 -22.19
N GLN A 367 111.48 -179.89 -21.10
CA GLN A 367 112.04 -180.31 -19.81
C GLN A 367 111.16 -181.36 -19.13
N PHE A 368 109.84 -181.34 -19.29
CA PHE A 368 108.95 -182.37 -18.73
C PHE A 368 109.21 -183.73 -19.37
N SER A 369 109.47 -183.83 -20.67
CA SER A 369 109.86 -185.12 -21.28
C SER A 369 111.21 -185.62 -20.73
N GLN A 370 112.18 -184.72 -20.53
CA GLN A 370 113.48 -185.05 -19.92
C GLN A 370 113.39 -185.29 -18.39
N CYS A 371 112.32 -184.82 -17.74
CA CYS A 371 112.09 -184.96 -16.30
C CYS A 371 111.10 -186.08 -15.97
N THR A 372 110.24 -186.57 -16.87
CA THR A 372 109.50 -187.82 -16.65
C THR A 372 110.41 -189.02 -16.48
N ASP A 373 111.64 -188.93 -17.01
CA ASP A 373 112.71 -189.92 -16.83
C ASP A 373 113.56 -189.69 -15.56
N ARG A 374 113.32 -188.62 -14.79
CA ARG A 374 114.10 -188.25 -13.58
C ARG A 374 113.27 -188.02 -12.32
N VAL A 375 112.02 -187.61 -12.44
CA VAL A 375 111.06 -187.41 -11.34
C VAL A 375 110.64 -188.74 -10.72
N LYS A 376 110.81 -189.86 -11.45
CA LYS A 376 110.72 -191.22 -10.88
C LYS A 376 111.68 -191.46 -9.71
N ASP A 377 112.81 -190.75 -9.62
CA ASP A 377 113.85 -191.04 -8.64
C ASP A 377 113.73 -190.24 -7.32
N LEU A 378 113.16 -189.01 -7.32
CA LEU A 378 113.45 -188.01 -6.27
C LEU A 378 112.28 -187.16 -5.71
N GLU A 379 111.02 -187.60 -5.76
CA GLU A 379 109.91 -186.88 -5.08
C GLU A 379 109.90 -187.02 -3.53
N LYS A 380 110.72 -186.21 -2.80
CA LYS A 380 110.64 -186.05 -1.32
C LYS A 380 111.05 -184.64 -0.76
N GLN A 381 110.08 -183.86 -0.19
CA GLN A 381 110.17 -182.84 0.94
C GLN A 381 110.07 -181.26 0.69
N PHE A 382 109.90 -180.39 1.76
CA PHE A 382 109.07 -179.09 1.91
C PHE A 382 109.63 -177.95 2.91
N ILE A 383 109.11 -176.70 3.22
CA ILE A 383 108.36 -175.55 2.57
C ILE A 383 108.04 -174.23 3.49
N ASN A 384 107.97 -172.97 2.96
CA ASN A 384 107.22 -171.66 3.32
C ASN A 384 107.64 -170.47 4.37
N PRO A 385 106.78 -169.61 5.06
CA PRO A 385 106.72 -168.08 4.90
C PRO A 385 106.42 -167.05 6.12
N GLU A 386 106.17 -165.70 5.86
CA GLU A 386 105.26 -164.63 6.53
C GLU A 386 105.67 -163.37 7.48
N GLY A 387 104.84 -162.24 7.60
CA GLY A 387 104.84 -161.12 8.67
C GLY A 387 104.46 -159.56 8.42
N SER A 388 103.86 -158.71 9.37
CA SER A 388 103.58 -157.18 9.30
C SER A 388 102.89 -156.37 10.53
N ARG A 389 102.99 -154.97 10.77
CA ARG A 389 102.06 -153.96 11.54
C ARG A 389 102.44 -152.42 11.92
N ALA A 390 101.57 -151.55 12.58
CA ALA A 390 101.69 -150.04 12.96
C ALA A 390 100.76 -149.34 14.12
N ARG A 391 100.85 -148.01 14.56
CA ARG A 391 99.99 -147.22 15.62
C ARG A 391 100.04 -145.60 15.78
N LEU A 392 99.34 -144.88 16.75
CA LEU A 392 99.10 -143.35 16.98
C LEU A 392 98.67 -142.80 18.45
N LEU A 393 98.55 -141.44 18.77
CA LEU A 393 98.21 -140.71 20.12
C LEU A 393 97.59 -139.21 20.10
N PRO A 394 97.12 -138.49 21.23
CA PRO A 394 96.19 -137.27 21.27
C PRO A 394 96.41 -135.97 22.21
N GLY A 395 95.52 -134.92 22.21
CA GLY A 395 95.46 -133.65 23.08
C GLY A 395 94.15 -132.72 22.98
N LYS A 396 93.94 -131.58 23.73
CA LYS A 396 92.65 -130.74 23.76
C LYS A 396 92.67 -129.25 24.31
N ASP A 397 91.70 -128.37 23.94
CA ASP A 397 91.46 -126.95 24.43
C ASP A 397 89.96 -126.43 24.37
N LEU A 398 89.63 -125.13 24.64
CA LEU A 398 88.27 -124.47 24.64
C LEU A 398 87.75 -123.87 23.28
N THR A 399 86.46 -123.45 23.18
CA THR A 399 85.72 -123.18 21.91
C THR A 399 84.92 -121.85 21.79
N GLU A 400 84.67 -121.41 20.53
CA GLU A 400 84.07 -120.12 20.13
C GLU A 400 82.59 -119.89 20.51
N GLU A 401 81.79 -120.96 20.67
CA GLU A 401 80.32 -120.84 20.77
C GLU A 401 79.80 -120.01 21.96
N GLU A 402 80.62 -119.81 23.00
CA GLU A 402 80.24 -119.06 24.20
C GLU A 402 80.36 -117.54 24.02
N MET A 403 81.14 -117.06 23.03
CA MET A 403 81.19 -115.63 22.69
C MET A 403 79.98 -115.21 21.85
N ILE A 404 79.62 -115.99 20.83
CA ILE A 404 78.53 -115.66 19.89
C ILE A 404 77.20 -115.45 20.63
N LYS A 405 76.85 -116.38 21.53
CA LYS A 405 75.62 -116.35 22.33
C LYS A 405 75.47 -115.10 23.22
N LYS A 406 76.56 -114.38 23.51
CA LYS A 406 76.55 -113.11 24.26
C LYS A 406 76.39 -111.87 23.39
N LEU A 407 76.66 -111.99 22.09
CA LEU A 407 76.49 -110.91 21.11
C LEU A 407 75.01 -110.83 20.69
N ASP A 408 74.42 -111.97 20.33
CA ASP A 408 73.01 -112.10 19.94
C ASP A 408 72.03 -111.55 21.00
N GLU A 409 72.33 -111.77 22.29
CA GLU A 409 71.55 -111.29 23.44
C GLU A 409 71.53 -109.75 23.54
N LEU A 410 72.60 -109.08 23.14
CA LEU A 410 72.71 -107.61 23.19
C LEU A 410 72.02 -106.96 21.98
N ASP A 411 72.21 -107.50 20.77
CA ASP A 411 71.55 -106.99 19.56
C ASP A 411 70.02 -107.15 19.65
N MET A 412 69.54 -108.27 20.21
CA MET A 412 68.13 -108.46 20.54
C MET A 412 67.57 -107.45 21.56
N GLN A 413 68.40 -106.91 22.45
CA GLN A 413 67.98 -105.84 23.38
C GLN A 413 68.01 -104.46 22.72
N LEU A 414 68.90 -104.23 21.75
CA LEU A 414 68.98 -103.00 20.97
C LEU A 414 67.76 -102.83 20.04
N ALA A 415 67.45 -103.83 19.21
CA ALA A 415 66.30 -103.79 18.29
C ALA A 415 64.96 -103.53 19.03
N ARG A 416 64.77 -104.18 20.19
CA ARG A 416 63.59 -103.99 21.08
C ARG A 416 63.52 -102.61 21.75
N LYS A 417 64.57 -101.79 21.66
CA LYS A 417 64.60 -100.39 22.12
C LYS A 417 64.31 -99.42 20.98
N GLU A 418 64.83 -99.69 19.79
CA GLU A 418 64.60 -98.89 18.58
C GLU A 418 63.13 -98.97 18.13
N GLU A 419 62.54 -100.17 18.11
CA GLU A 419 61.11 -100.40 17.84
C GLU A 419 60.22 -99.52 18.73
N LYS A 420 60.49 -99.49 20.04
CA LYS A 420 59.74 -98.70 21.04
C LYS A 420 60.03 -97.20 21.01
N LEU A 421 61.07 -96.78 20.27
CA LEU A 421 61.36 -95.38 20.00
C LEU A 421 60.52 -94.93 18.80
N LEU A 422 60.52 -95.72 17.72
CA LEU A 422 59.68 -95.48 16.53
C LEU A 422 58.17 -95.48 16.85
N GLU A 423 57.70 -96.38 17.71
CA GLU A 423 56.32 -96.35 18.24
C GLU A 423 55.99 -95.00 18.90
N LYS A 424 56.92 -94.47 19.71
CA LYS A 424 56.72 -93.21 20.44
C LYS A 424 56.83 -91.99 19.55
N ASP A 425 57.72 -91.98 18.57
CA ASP A 425 57.85 -90.90 17.60
C ASP A 425 56.61 -90.83 16.70
N PHE A 426 56.05 -91.97 16.29
CA PHE A 426 54.79 -92.03 15.55
C PHE A 426 53.60 -91.51 16.38
N ILE A 427 53.50 -91.92 17.66
CA ILE A 427 52.50 -91.38 18.59
C ILE A 427 52.69 -89.87 18.79
N TYR A 428 53.94 -89.40 18.96
CA TYR A 428 54.26 -87.99 19.15
C TYR A 428 53.88 -87.16 17.92
N GLU A 429 54.22 -87.59 16.69
CA GLU A 429 53.86 -86.86 15.49
C GLU A 429 52.34 -86.76 15.32
N GLN A 430 51.61 -87.84 15.59
CA GLN A 430 50.15 -87.86 15.49
C GLN A 430 49.49 -87.00 16.59
N VAL A 431 50.04 -86.98 17.81
CA VAL A 431 49.61 -86.07 18.89
C VAL A 431 49.91 -84.61 18.54
N SER A 432 51.07 -84.29 17.95
CA SER A 432 51.38 -82.93 17.49
C SER A 432 50.41 -82.52 16.39
N ARG A 433 50.25 -83.30 15.32
CA ARG A 433 49.31 -83.04 14.21
C ARG A 433 47.85 -82.84 14.69
N LEU A 434 47.42 -83.55 15.73
CA LEU A 434 46.12 -83.34 16.37
C LEU A 434 46.09 -82.02 17.16
N THR A 435 47.13 -81.74 17.94
CA THR A 435 47.28 -80.51 18.74
C THR A 435 47.32 -79.26 17.84
N ASP A 436 48.07 -79.30 16.73
CA ASP A 436 48.20 -78.21 15.77
C ASP A 436 46.88 -77.94 15.01
N ARG A 437 46.09 -78.99 14.74
CA ARG A 437 44.72 -78.85 14.22
C ARG A 437 43.76 -78.26 15.25
N LEU A 438 43.95 -78.55 16.53
CA LEU A 438 43.09 -78.08 17.62
C LEU A 438 43.43 -76.63 18.00
N SER A 439 44.72 -76.27 18.04
CA SER A 439 45.19 -74.88 18.22
C SER A 439 44.74 -74.00 17.07
N SER A 440 44.92 -74.43 15.81
CA SER A 440 44.46 -73.68 14.62
C SER A 440 42.95 -73.42 14.63
N LYS A 441 42.14 -74.43 15.00
CA LYS A 441 40.69 -74.26 15.19
C LYS A 441 40.36 -73.31 16.35
N THR A 442 41.12 -73.37 17.43
CA THR A 442 40.93 -72.49 18.59
C THR A 442 41.26 -71.04 18.24
N GLU A 443 42.32 -70.79 17.46
CA GLU A 443 42.69 -69.43 17.04
C GLU A 443 41.67 -68.82 16.06
N ALA A 444 41.15 -69.61 15.12
CA ALA A 444 40.02 -69.19 14.29
C ALA A 444 38.78 -68.86 15.15
N CYS A 445 38.43 -69.73 16.10
CA CYS A 445 37.29 -69.54 16.99
C CYS A 445 37.43 -68.31 17.91
N LYS A 446 38.65 -68.02 18.41
CA LYS A 446 38.96 -66.76 19.13
C LYS A 446 38.69 -65.54 18.24
N GLN A 447 39.12 -65.56 16.98
CA GLN A 447 38.93 -64.45 16.05
C GLN A 447 37.45 -64.24 15.71
N ASP A 448 36.69 -65.31 15.47
CA ASP A 448 35.24 -65.24 15.27
C ASP A 448 34.51 -64.72 16.52
N THR A 449 34.89 -65.18 17.70
CA THR A 449 34.36 -64.70 18.99
C THR A 449 34.67 -63.23 19.21
N LEU A 450 35.87 -62.76 18.83
CA LEU A 450 36.27 -61.36 18.92
C LEU A 450 35.54 -60.47 17.89
N ILE A 451 35.25 -60.98 16.69
CA ILE A 451 34.39 -60.32 15.70
C ILE A 451 32.95 -60.24 16.22
N LEU A 452 32.43 -61.31 16.82
CA LEU A 452 31.10 -61.36 17.44
C LEU A 452 30.99 -60.36 18.61
N ALA A 453 31.98 -60.32 19.51
CA ALA A 453 32.03 -59.37 20.61
C ALA A 453 32.10 -57.91 20.12
N LYS A 454 32.91 -57.62 19.09
CA LYS A 454 32.93 -56.29 18.44
C LYS A 454 31.57 -55.92 17.85
N LYS A 455 30.89 -56.85 17.17
CA LYS A 455 29.52 -56.66 16.66
C LYS A 455 28.52 -56.41 17.81
N MET A 456 28.57 -57.21 18.88
CA MET A 456 27.69 -57.09 20.04
C MET A 456 27.85 -55.74 20.76
N ASN A 457 29.09 -55.29 20.99
CA ASN A 457 29.36 -53.96 21.53
C ASN A 457 28.88 -52.85 20.58
N GLY A 458 29.00 -53.04 19.27
CA GLY A 458 28.44 -52.14 18.25
C GLY A 458 26.91 -52.04 18.33
N TYR A 459 26.21 -53.18 18.47
CA TYR A 459 24.76 -53.20 18.69
C TYR A 459 24.37 -52.55 20.02
N GLN A 460 25.08 -52.85 21.11
CA GLN A 460 24.83 -52.25 22.43
C GLN A 460 25.00 -50.72 22.39
N LYS A 461 26.03 -50.20 21.71
CA LYS A 461 26.19 -48.75 21.48
C LYS A 461 25.04 -48.19 20.65
N ARG A 462 24.65 -48.84 19.54
CA ARG A 462 23.48 -48.41 18.74
C ARG A 462 22.19 -48.38 19.56
N ILE A 463 21.98 -49.35 20.46
CA ILE A 463 20.83 -49.40 21.35
C ILE A 463 20.87 -48.22 22.34
N LYS A 464 22.00 -48.00 23.04
CA LYS A 464 22.15 -46.83 23.95
C LYS A 464 21.88 -45.51 23.23
N ASN A 465 22.53 -45.27 22.10
CA ASN A 465 22.31 -44.07 21.28
C ASN A 465 20.85 -43.90 20.80
N ALA A 466 20.12 -45.00 20.60
CA ALA A 466 18.69 -44.97 20.25
C ALA A 466 17.81 -44.70 21.48
N THR A 467 18.12 -45.27 22.64
CA THR A 467 17.46 -44.99 23.92
C THR A 467 17.67 -43.55 24.35
N GLU A 468 18.88 -43.00 24.20
CA GLU A 468 19.19 -41.58 24.47
C GLU A 468 18.35 -40.65 23.59
N LYS A 469 18.25 -40.91 22.27
CA LYS A 469 17.39 -40.17 21.36
C LYS A 469 15.91 -40.32 21.70
N MET A 470 15.47 -41.51 22.10
CA MET A 470 14.09 -41.75 22.53
C MET A 470 13.77 -40.97 23.82
N MET A 471 14.68 -40.95 24.79
CA MET A 471 14.53 -40.14 26.02
C MET A 471 14.50 -38.64 25.72
N ALA A 472 15.32 -38.14 24.79
CA ALA A 472 15.27 -36.75 24.36
C ALA A 472 13.92 -36.40 23.70
N VAL A 473 13.43 -37.22 22.77
CA VAL A 473 12.12 -37.01 22.11
C VAL A 473 10.96 -37.14 23.11
N VAL A 474 11.03 -38.03 24.10
CA VAL A 474 10.04 -38.13 25.19
C VAL A 474 10.09 -36.91 26.10
N ALA A 475 11.27 -36.37 26.41
CA ALA A 475 11.42 -35.13 27.17
C ALA A 475 10.84 -33.93 26.41
N GLU A 476 11.19 -33.77 25.12
CA GLU A 476 10.60 -32.75 24.24
C GLU A 476 9.08 -32.87 24.17
N LEU A 477 8.56 -34.09 23.97
CA LEU A 477 7.11 -34.34 23.95
C LEU A 477 6.46 -33.97 25.28
N SER A 478 7.06 -34.33 26.42
CA SER A 478 6.53 -33.97 27.75
C SER A 478 6.51 -32.46 27.98
N MET A 479 7.53 -31.73 27.50
CA MET A 479 7.57 -30.27 27.55
C MET A 479 6.47 -29.65 26.67
N LYS A 480 6.24 -30.18 25.47
CA LYS A 480 5.15 -29.72 24.59
C LYS A 480 3.76 -30.08 25.13
N GLN A 481 3.60 -31.22 25.80
CA GLN A 481 2.38 -31.60 26.50
C GLN A 481 2.10 -30.65 27.67
N ALA A 482 3.10 -30.36 28.52
CA ALA A 482 2.98 -29.39 29.61
C ALA A 482 2.55 -28.01 29.08
N LEU A 483 3.26 -27.47 28.08
CA LEU A 483 2.93 -26.19 27.44
C LEU A 483 1.52 -26.20 26.81
N THR A 484 1.07 -27.33 26.25
CA THR A 484 -0.29 -27.47 25.70
C THR A 484 -1.34 -27.42 26.81
N ILE A 485 -1.08 -28.05 27.97
CA ILE A 485 -1.97 -28.02 29.14
C ILE A 485 -2.02 -26.60 29.74
N GLU A 486 -0.89 -25.90 29.81
CA GLU A 486 -0.81 -24.50 30.25
C GLU A 486 -1.60 -23.57 29.32
N LEU A 487 -1.41 -23.67 28.01
CA LEU A 487 -2.18 -22.88 27.04
C LEU A 487 -3.68 -23.23 27.06
N GLN A 488 -4.05 -24.51 27.25
CA GLN A 488 -5.45 -24.91 27.44
C GLN A 488 -6.03 -24.41 28.78
N LYS A 489 -5.20 -24.20 29.81
CA LYS A 489 -5.62 -23.57 31.06
C LYS A 489 -5.82 -22.07 30.86
N GLU A 490 -4.88 -21.37 30.22
CA GLU A 490 -5.03 -19.94 29.91
C GLU A 490 -6.27 -19.70 29.04
N VAL A 491 -6.49 -20.46 27.96
CA VAL A 491 -7.68 -20.31 27.09
C VAL A 491 -8.97 -20.40 27.91
N ARG A 492 -9.11 -21.42 28.77
CA ARG A 492 -10.30 -21.55 29.64
C ARG A 492 -10.44 -20.40 30.64
N GLU A 493 -9.33 -19.92 31.20
CA GLU A 493 -9.34 -18.76 32.11
C GLU A 493 -9.73 -17.46 31.39
N LYS A 494 -9.32 -17.26 30.12
CA LYS A 494 -9.79 -16.14 29.28
C LYS A 494 -11.26 -16.31 28.89
N GLU A 495 -11.70 -17.52 28.53
CA GLU A 495 -13.10 -17.82 28.20
C GLU A 495 -14.03 -17.57 29.38
N GLU A 496 -13.66 -18.04 30.58
CA GLU A 496 -14.42 -17.81 31.82
C GLU A 496 -14.43 -16.32 32.22
N PHE A 497 -13.30 -15.63 32.06
CA PHE A 497 -13.22 -14.17 32.26
C PHE A 497 -14.12 -13.40 31.28
N ILE A 498 -14.10 -13.76 29.99
CA ILE A 498 -14.97 -13.18 28.95
C ILE A 498 -16.45 -13.47 29.29
N PHE A 499 -16.79 -14.70 29.64
CA PHE A 499 -18.14 -15.08 30.06
C PHE A 499 -18.61 -14.30 31.30
N SER A 500 -17.74 -14.13 32.30
CA SER A 500 -18.02 -13.30 33.47
C SER A 500 -18.24 -11.82 33.11
N CYS A 501 -17.49 -11.29 32.14
CA CYS A 501 -17.68 -9.91 31.66
C CYS A 501 -19.00 -9.76 30.89
N HIS A 502 -19.32 -10.70 29.99
CA HIS A 502 -20.60 -10.73 29.28
C HIS A 502 -21.79 -10.83 30.25
N SER A 503 -21.76 -11.75 31.21
CA SER A 503 -22.86 -11.92 32.16
C SER A 503 -23.03 -10.72 33.11
N ARG A 504 -21.98 -9.93 33.37
CA ARG A 504 -22.10 -8.64 34.07
C ARG A 504 -22.72 -7.57 33.18
N MET A 505 -22.29 -7.48 31.92
CA MET A 505 -22.82 -6.54 30.93
C MET A 505 -24.31 -6.78 30.62
N GLU A 506 -24.73 -8.04 30.46
CA GLU A 506 -26.15 -8.42 30.32
C GLU A 506 -27.01 -8.02 31.53
N LYS A 507 -26.43 -8.06 32.73
CA LYS A 507 -27.08 -7.63 33.99
C LYS A 507 -26.99 -6.12 34.23
N GLY A 508 -26.44 -5.34 33.30
CA GLY A 508 -26.23 -3.90 33.43
C GLY A 508 -25.23 -3.51 34.53
N LEU A 509 -24.42 -4.45 35.03
CA LEU A 509 -23.42 -4.21 36.06
C LEU A 509 -22.11 -3.71 35.42
N PRO A 510 -21.39 -2.79 36.06
CA PRO A 510 -20.08 -2.34 35.57
C PRO A 510 -19.09 -3.51 35.49
N LEU A 511 -18.10 -3.38 34.60
CA LEU A 511 -16.99 -4.33 34.41
C LEU A 511 -16.06 -4.39 35.63
N ASN A 512 -15.04 -5.25 35.59
CA ASN A 512 -14.11 -5.37 36.72
C ASN A 512 -13.22 -4.13 36.87
N LYS A 513 -12.89 -3.75 38.12
CA LYS A 513 -12.08 -2.56 38.43
C LYS A 513 -10.65 -2.64 37.87
N GLU A 514 -10.16 -3.85 37.62
CA GLU A 514 -8.88 -4.10 36.94
C GLU A 514 -8.92 -3.62 35.49
N ILE A 515 -10.00 -3.95 34.75
CA ILE A 515 -10.22 -3.51 33.36
C ILE A 515 -10.33 -1.98 33.30
N GLU A 516 -11.08 -1.38 34.24
CA GLU A 516 -11.15 0.08 34.40
C GLU A 516 -9.78 0.70 34.68
N SER A 517 -8.99 0.09 35.55
CA SER A 517 -7.63 0.55 35.90
C SER A 517 -6.64 0.41 34.76
N GLU A 518 -6.79 -0.59 33.89
CA GLU A 518 -5.98 -0.78 32.69
C GLU A 518 -6.42 0.15 31.55
N TRP A 519 -7.71 0.36 31.35
CA TRP A 519 -8.23 1.37 30.44
C TRP A 519 -7.75 2.78 30.83
N LEU A 520 -7.71 3.08 32.13
CA LEU A 520 -7.12 4.32 32.65
C LEU A 520 -5.58 4.38 32.55
N LYS A 521 -4.87 3.26 32.34
CA LYS A 521 -3.45 3.30 31.89
C LYS A 521 -3.39 3.67 30.43
N VAL A 522 -4.09 2.93 29.56
CA VAL A 522 -4.13 3.17 28.11
C VAL A 522 -4.47 4.63 27.78
N LEU A 523 -5.50 5.21 28.40
CA LEU A 523 -5.85 6.62 28.17
C LEU A 523 -4.76 7.62 28.63
N ARG A 524 -4.01 7.32 29.71
CA ARG A 524 -2.86 8.16 30.12
C ARG A 524 -1.69 8.00 29.15
N ASP A 525 -1.46 6.79 28.66
CA ASP A 525 -0.36 6.50 27.74
C ASP A 525 -0.65 7.11 26.36
N GLU A 526 -1.89 7.01 25.86
CA GLU A 526 -2.38 7.74 24.68
C GLU A 526 -2.26 9.26 24.84
N GLU A 527 -2.62 9.82 26.00
CA GLU A 527 -2.46 11.26 26.26
C GLU A 527 -0.97 11.67 26.31
N MET A 528 -0.11 10.83 26.87
CA MET A 528 1.34 11.02 26.85
C MET A 528 1.92 10.98 25.44
N TYR A 529 1.51 10.02 24.59
CA TYR A 529 1.89 9.97 23.18
C TYR A 529 1.37 11.18 22.41
N ALA A 530 0.13 11.61 22.62
CA ALA A 530 -0.45 12.78 21.98
C ALA A 530 0.31 14.07 22.35
N ARG A 531 0.68 14.23 23.64
CA ARG A 531 1.55 15.33 24.10
C ARG A 531 2.93 15.29 23.44
N ALA A 532 3.59 14.14 23.44
CA ALA A 532 4.91 13.98 22.83
C ALA A 532 4.92 14.26 21.31
N ILE A 533 3.85 13.86 20.59
CA ILE A 533 3.67 14.17 19.16
C ILE A 533 3.44 15.67 18.96
N ALA A 534 2.60 16.31 19.78
CA ALA A 534 2.35 17.75 19.70
C ALA A 534 3.61 18.58 20.02
N GLU A 535 4.39 18.15 21.00
CA GLU A 535 5.66 18.77 21.40
C GLU A 535 6.73 18.59 20.31
N THR A 536 6.84 17.40 19.70
CA THR A 536 7.72 17.14 18.54
C THR A 536 7.32 17.98 17.33
N SER A 537 6.01 18.10 17.05
CA SER A 537 5.48 18.95 15.96
C SER A 537 5.80 20.42 16.21
N ARG A 538 5.61 20.90 17.46
CA ARG A 538 5.95 22.26 17.87
C ARG A 538 7.45 22.53 17.72
N ALA A 539 8.31 21.64 18.21
CA ALA A 539 9.76 21.74 18.05
C ALA A 539 10.17 21.80 16.56
N SER A 540 9.46 21.08 15.69
CA SER A 540 9.67 21.10 14.23
C SER A 540 9.26 22.44 13.61
N SER A 541 8.11 23.01 14.03
CA SER A 541 7.70 24.36 13.61
C SER A 541 8.65 25.46 14.12
N GLU A 542 9.10 25.36 15.37
CA GLU A 542 10.08 26.29 15.94
C GLU A 542 11.46 26.16 15.26
N ALA A 543 11.89 24.95 14.87
CA ALA A 543 13.10 24.74 14.08
C ALA A 543 13.00 25.39 12.68
N ASN A 544 11.87 25.20 11.99
CA ASN A 544 11.61 25.85 10.70
C ASN A 544 11.58 27.40 10.83
N SER A 545 11.02 27.93 11.92
CA SER A 545 11.05 29.36 12.22
C SER A 545 12.44 29.90 12.63
N ARG A 546 13.41 29.01 12.91
CA ARG A 546 14.81 29.34 13.24
C ARG A 546 15.76 29.20 12.04
N LEU A 547 15.30 28.73 10.88
CA LEU A 547 16.07 28.80 9.63
C LEU A 547 16.04 30.22 9.03
N LEU A 548 17.21 30.80 8.80
CA LEU A 548 17.33 32.02 8.00
C LEU A 548 17.24 31.71 6.49
N PRO A 549 16.89 32.69 5.64
CA PRO A 549 16.90 32.54 4.18
C PRO A 549 18.25 32.13 3.55
N SER A 550 19.36 32.18 4.31
CA SER A 550 20.67 31.67 3.91
C SER A 550 20.91 30.19 4.26
N GLY A 551 19.91 29.48 4.79
CA GLY A 551 20.00 28.06 5.17
C GLY A 551 20.66 27.79 6.53
N VAL A 552 21.10 28.84 7.25
CA VAL A 552 21.71 28.71 8.58
C VAL A 552 20.63 28.75 9.66
N CYS A 553 20.62 27.77 10.56
CA CYS A 553 19.73 27.73 11.72
C CYS A 553 20.32 28.56 12.88
N THR A 554 19.50 29.39 13.52
CA THR A 554 19.91 30.32 14.59
C THR A 554 19.19 30.02 15.90
N THR A 555 19.94 30.05 17.01
CA THR A 555 19.42 29.90 18.38
C THR A 555 18.91 31.23 18.98
N ALA A 556 19.11 32.36 18.30
CA ALA A 556 18.58 33.66 18.74
C ALA A 556 17.10 33.81 18.38
N GLU A 557 16.27 34.22 19.36
CA GLU A 557 14.88 34.62 19.12
C GLU A 557 14.82 35.81 18.15
N GLN A 558 13.99 35.70 17.11
CA GLN A 558 13.82 36.77 16.13
C GLN A 558 13.06 37.94 16.76
N ARG A 559 13.77 39.05 17.03
CA ARG A 559 13.15 40.27 17.56
C ARG A 559 12.15 40.86 16.56
N PRO A 560 10.93 41.27 16.99
CA PRO A 560 9.98 42.00 16.14
C PRO A 560 10.51 43.39 15.78
N ASN A 561 11.35 43.49 14.75
CA ASN A 561 12.07 44.71 14.42
C ASN A 561 11.21 45.77 13.69
N ALA A 562 10.01 45.41 13.21
CA ALA A 562 8.99 46.33 12.73
C ALA A 562 7.59 45.68 12.82
N TYR A 563 6.56 46.48 13.06
CA TYR A 563 5.17 46.07 12.85
C TYR A 563 4.76 46.38 11.41
N ILE A 564 4.46 45.34 10.63
CA ILE A 564 3.89 45.45 9.29
C ILE A 564 2.37 45.24 9.43
N PRO A 565 1.52 46.24 9.17
CA PRO A 565 0.08 46.07 9.27
C PRO A 565 -0.45 45.20 8.12
N GLU A 566 -1.22 44.16 8.44
CA GLU A 566 -1.90 43.28 7.48
C GLU A 566 -3.12 43.99 6.87
N ALA A 567 -2.87 44.91 5.93
CA ALA A 567 -3.89 45.65 5.19
C ALA A 567 -3.58 45.65 3.69
N ASP A 568 -4.27 44.78 2.94
CA ASP A 568 -3.98 44.36 1.54
C ASP A 568 -4.11 45.44 0.43
N THR A 569 -4.03 46.74 0.77
CA THR A 569 -4.26 47.85 -0.18
C THR A 569 -3.16 48.91 -0.22
N THR A 570 -2.07 48.78 0.57
CA THR A 570 -0.89 49.67 0.47
C THR A 570 0.43 48.93 0.65
N LEU A 571 1.46 49.33 -0.12
CA LEU A 571 2.82 48.76 -0.06
C LEU A 571 3.40 48.76 1.38
N PRO A 572 4.00 47.65 1.84
CA PRO A 572 4.44 47.49 3.23
C PRO A 572 5.75 48.24 3.51
N LEU A 573 5.65 49.53 3.83
CA LEU A 573 6.75 50.32 4.36
C LEU A 573 6.81 50.18 5.89
N PRO A 574 7.96 49.75 6.47
CA PRO A 574 8.07 49.56 7.91
C PRO A 574 7.99 50.90 8.64
N LYS A 575 7.11 50.99 9.64
CA LYS A 575 7.00 52.16 10.52
C LYS A 575 7.77 51.90 11.83
N PRO A 576 8.54 52.88 12.34
CA PRO A 576 9.09 52.77 13.68
C PRO A 576 7.96 52.71 14.71
N TYR A 577 8.14 51.93 15.77
CA TYR A 577 7.22 51.92 16.90
C TYR A 577 7.13 53.31 17.53
N GLY A 578 5.91 53.76 17.84
CA GLY A 578 5.68 55.01 18.58
C GLY A 578 6.03 54.88 20.07
N ALA A 579 5.49 55.77 20.90
CA ALA A 579 5.71 55.80 22.35
C ALA A 579 5.27 54.53 23.12
N LEU A 580 4.65 53.56 22.44
CA LEU A 580 4.28 52.23 22.96
C LEU A 580 5.03 51.15 22.17
N ALA A 581 6.36 51.11 22.33
CA ALA A 581 7.20 50.05 21.76
C ALA A 581 6.97 48.71 22.51
N PRO A 582 6.95 47.55 21.81
CA PRO A 582 6.76 46.25 22.44
C PRO A 582 7.99 45.83 23.25
N PHE A 583 7.95 46.12 24.55
CA PHE A 583 8.96 45.70 25.53
C PHE A 583 8.80 44.21 25.85
N LYS A 584 9.78 43.35 25.55
CA LYS A 584 9.84 41.97 26.09
C LYS A 584 10.12 42.09 27.60
N PRO A 585 9.22 41.64 28.49
CA PRO A 585 9.50 41.65 29.92
C PRO A 585 10.73 40.80 30.22
N SER A 586 11.57 41.25 31.15
CA SER A 586 12.67 40.43 31.68
C SER A 586 12.10 39.16 32.31
N GLU A 587 12.65 38.01 31.94
CA GLU A 587 12.18 36.73 32.46
C GLU A 587 12.36 36.68 34.00
N PRO A 588 11.36 36.23 34.77
CA PRO A 588 11.42 36.24 36.22
C PRO A 588 12.48 35.24 36.69
N GLY A 589 13.61 35.77 37.19
CA GLY A 589 14.73 34.96 37.66
C GLY A 589 14.31 33.97 38.74
N ALA A 590 14.95 32.80 38.76
CA ALA A 590 14.57 31.60 39.52
C ALA A 590 14.44 31.75 41.07
N ASN A 591 14.72 32.94 41.62
CA ASN A 591 14.54 33.27 43.03
C ASN A 591 13.18 33.94 43.35
N MET A 592 12.24 34.04 42.39
CA MET A 592 10.87 34.45 42.71
C MET A 592 10.18 33.46 43.65
N ARG A 593 10.06 33.83 44.93
CA ARG A 593 9.32 33.05 45.93
C ARG A 593 7.84 32.97 45.55
N HIS A 594 7.36 31.76 45.26
CA HIS A 594 5.96 31.51 44.93
C HIS A 594 5.01 32.03 46.04
N ILE A 595 4.19 33.02 45.69
CA ILE A 595 3.12 33.51 46.58
C ILE A 595 2.06 32.41 46.69
N ARG A 596 2.01 31.72 47.84
CA ARG A 596 0.93 30.77 48.14
C ARG A 596 -0.39 31.53 48.20
N LYS A 597 -1.34 31.16 47.32
CA LYS A 597 -2.73 31.66 47.41
C LYS A 597 -3.35 31.22 48.74
N PRO A 598 -4.13 32.07 49.43
CA PRO A 598 -4.76 31.71 50.70
C PRO A 598 -5.78 30.58 50.51
N VAL A 599 -5.81 29.65 51.46
CA VAL A 599 -6.81 28.57 51.48
C VAL A 599 -8.13 29.15 51.98
N ILE A 600 -9.15 29.13 51.13
CA ILE A 600 -10.53 29.48 51.50
C ILE A 600 -11.05 28.33 52.38
N LYS A 601 -11.45 28.64 53.63
CA LYS A 601 -12.16 27.68 54.48
C LYS A 601 -13.60 27.49 53.96
N PRO A 602 -14.15 26.27 53.97
CA PRO A 602 -15.57 26.07 53.69
C PRO A 602 -16.43 26.78 54.74
N ILE A 603 -17.62 27.21 54.33
CA ILE A 603 -18.68 27.69 55.23
C ILE A 603 -19.54 26.48 55.59
N GLU A 604 -19.80 26.29 56.88
CA GLU A 604 -20.68 25.24 57.37
C GLU A 604 -22.15 25.66 57.19
N ILE A 605 -22.98 24.72 56.68
CA ILE A 605 -24.44 24.76 56.60
C ILE A 605 -24.92 23.33 56.93
#